data_AF-A0A502JQS4-F1
#
_entry.id   AF-A0A502JQS4-F1
#
_cell.length_a   1.000
_cell.length_b   1.000
_cell.length_c   1.000
_cell.angle_alpha   90.00
_cell.angle_beta   90.00
_cell.angle_gamma   90.00
#
_symmetry.space_group_name_H-M   'P 1'
#
loop_
_entity.id
_entity.type
_entity.pdbx_description
1 polymer ?
#
loop_
_entity_poly.entity_id
_entity_poly.type
_entity_poly.pdbx_seq_one_letter_code
_entity_poly.pdbx_strand_id
1 'polypeptide(L)'
;MKSLVCLCAVGLLSACTARIGDFTALTTKNINLDSKNFVVKRDTRVTGEDMKFLGIPNIKNAVDNAIQKDKCAVGLSDAVLTIKSFPFYQGYVTEGNLIIDRGLPGCR
;
A
#
# COMPACT_ATOMS: atom_id res chain seq x y z
N MET A 1 39.98 17.19 -4.19
CA MET A 1 39.59 16.16 -3.19
C MET A 1 38.29 16.47 -2.46
N LYS A 2 38.07 17.69 -1.92
CA LYS A 2 36.82 18.05 -1.20
C LYS A 2 35.54 17.88 -2.04
N SER A 3 35.54 18.29 -3.31
CA SER A 3 34.36 18.17 -4.19
C SER A 3 33.99 16.74 -4.58
N LEU A 4 34.95 15.80 -4.60
CA LEU A 4 34.68 14.41 -4.96
C LEU A 4 33.99 13.65 -3.81
N VAL A 5 34.36 13.97 -2.57
CA VAL A 5 33.72 13.45 -1.35
C VAL A 5 32.26 13.93 -1.25
N CYS A 6 31.99 15.20 -1.57
CA CYS A 6 30.63 15.73 -1.59
C CYS A 6 29.76 15.06 -2.66
N LEU A 7 30.31 14.77 -3.85
CA LEU A 7 29.54 14.15 -4.95
C LEU A 7 29.14 12.69 -4.63
N CYS A 8 30.04 11.93 -3.98
CA CYS A 8 29.72 10.59 -3.47
C CYS A 8 28.70 10.63 -2.33
N ALA A 9 28.77 11.63 -1.44
CA ALA A 9 27.82 11.78 -0.33
C ALA A 9 26.39 12.09 -0.81
N VAL A 10 26.22 12.81 -1.93
CA VAL A 10 24.90 13.11 -2.50
C VAL A 10 24.27 11.89 -3.18
N GLY A 11 25.07 11.04 -3.83
CA GLY A 11 24.57 9.78 -4.43
C GLY A 11 24.03 8.78 -3.41
N LEU A 12 24.64 8.75 -2.21
CA LEU A 12 24.21 7.92 -1.08
C LEU A 12 22.92 8.40 -0.41
N LEU A 13 22.42 9.60 -0.74
CA LEU A 13 21.16 10.15 -0.23
C LEU A 13 20.00 10.07 -1.23
N SER A 14 20.16 9.31 -2.32
CA SER A 14 19.12 9.17 -3.32
C SER A 14 17.89 8.43 -2.75
N ALA A 15 16.76 9.12 -2.75
CA ALA A 15 15.45 8.53 -2.52
C ALA A 15 14.86 8.10 -3.86
N CYS A 16 14.57 6.82 -4.01
CA CYS A 16 13.87 6.28 -5.17
C CYS A 16 12.43 5.96 -4.79
N THR A 17 11.47 6.58 -5.48
CA THR A 17 10.06 6.21 -5.39
C THR A 17 9.60 5.80 -6.77
N ALA A 18 9.09 4.58 -6.91
CA ALA A 18 8.61 4.05 -8.17
C ALA A 18 7.23 3.43 -8.01
N ARG A 19 6.33 3.71 -8.96
CA ARG A 19 5.01 3.09 -9.00
C ARG A 19 5.16 1.69 -9.59
N ILE A 20 4.72 0.68 -8.84
CA ILE A 20 4.72 -0.72 -9.30
C ILE A 20 3.56 -0.95 -10.26
N GLY A 21 2.39 -0.40 -9.92
CA GLY A 21 1.22 -0.53 -10.78
C GLY A 21 -0.03 0.12 -10.18
N ASP A 22 -0.98 0.32 -11.08
CA ASP A 22 -2.34 0.77 -10.78
C ASP A 22 -3.29 -0.42 -11.00
N PHE A 23 -4.15 -0.69 -10.03
CA PHE A 23 -5.01 -1.86 -9.98
C PHE A 23 -6.46 -1.42 -9.80
N THR A 24 -7.36 -1.90 -10.67
CA THR A 24 -8.79 -1.65 -10.51
C THR A 24 -9.34 -2.21 -9.19
N ALA A 25 -8.86 -3.39 -8.81
CA ALA A 25 -9.17 -4.05 -7.54
C ALA A 25 -7.91 -4.76 -7.01
N LEU A 26 -7.65 -4.64 -5.72
CA LEU A 26 -6.51 -5.26 -5.04
C LEU A 26 -6.94 -5.78 -3.67
N THR A 27 -6.68 -7.06 -3.40
CA THR A 27 -6.91 -7.64 -2.07
C THR A 27 -5.89 -8.73 -1.76
N THR A 28 -5.59 -8.86 -0.48
CA THR A 28 -4.78 -9.91 0.15
C THR A 28 -5.62 -10.85 1.02
N LYS A 29 -6.94 -10.64 1.06
CA LYS A 29 -7.91 -11.47 1.77
C LYS A 29 -8.61 -12.39 0.78
N ASN A 30 -8.95 -13.59 1.23
CA ASN A 30 -9.82 -14.49 0.48
C ASN A 30 -11.26 -14.01 0.61
N ILE A 31 -11.90 -13.70 -0.51
CA ILE A 31 -13.25 -13.13 -0.56
C ILE A 31 -14.10 -13.87 -1.58
N ASN A 32 -15.41 -13.92 -1.34
CA ASN A 32 -16.35 -14.50 -2.29
C ASN A 32 -16.74 -13.46 -3.35
N LEU A 33 -16.15 -13.53 -4.53
CA LEU A 33 -16.43 -12.59 -5.63
C LEU A 33 -17.88 -12.61 -6.13
N ASP A 34 -18.63 -13.69 -5.88
CA ASP A 34 -20.06 -13.80 -6.23
C ASP A 34 -20.97 -13.03 -5.25
N SER A 35 -20.41 -12.52 -4.15
CA SER A 35 -21.17 -11.71 -3.19
C SER A 35 -21.68 -10.42 -3.86
N LYS A 36 -22.99 -10.22 -3.81
CA LYS A 36 -23.64 -8.97 -4.31
C LYS A 36 -23.58 -7.82 -3.30
N ASN A 37 -22.86 -8.02 -2.19
CA ASN A 37 -22.86 -7.09 -1.05
C ASN A 37 -21.62 -6.17 -1.02
N PHE A 38 -20.83 -6.15 -2.09
CA PHE A 38 -19.66 -5.29 -2.19
C PHE A 38 -20.04 -3.85 -2.51
N VAL A 39 -19.55 -2.91 -1.70
CA VAL A 39 -19.73 -1.48 -1.91
C VAL A 39 -18.39 -0.77 -1.82
N VAL A 40 -18.09 0.01 -2.85
CA VAL A 40 -16.89 0.85 -2.88
C VAL A 40 -17.17 2.17 -2.17
N LYS A 41 -16.43 2.47 -1.09
CA LYS A 41 -16.42 3.80 -0.46
C LYS A 41 -15.48 4.73 -1.22
N ARG A 42 -16.00 5.38 -2.27
CA ARG A 42 -15.22 6.26 -3.17
C ARG A 42 -14.75 7.57 -2.52
N ASP A 43 -15.37 7.96 -1.42
CA ASP A 43 -15.02 9.14 -0.62
C ASP A 43 -13.86 8.87 0.37
N THR A 44 -13.51 7.60 0.58
CA THR A 44 -12.57 7.18 1.60
C THR A 44 -11.35 6.51 0.96
N ARG A 45 -10.41 7.33 0.49
CA ARG A 45 -9.10 6.85 0.05
C ARG A 45 -8.21 6.61 1.27
N VAL A 46 -7.74 5.37 1.41
CA VAL A 46 -6.88 4.95 2.51
C VAL A 46 -5.46 4.69 2.03
N THR A 47 -4.51 4.81 2.95
CA THR A 47 -3.11 4.47 2.74
C THR A 47 -2.67 3.43 3.77
N GLY A 48 -1.92 2.44 3.31
CA GLY A 48 -1.24 1.45 4.15
C GLY A 48 0.21 1.31 3.69
N GLU A 49 1.11 1.15 4.65
CA GLU A 49 2.54 1.11 4.40
C GLU A 49 3.17 -0.06 5.16
N ASP A 50 4.23 -0.64 4.60
CA ASP A 50 5.16 -1.51 5.31
C ASP A 50 6.58 -1.06 4.99
N MET A 51 7.12 -0.20 5.85
CA MET A 51 8.48 0.34 5.76
C MET A 51 9.38 -0.37 6.77
N LYS A 52 10.59 -0.75 6.36
CA LYS A 52 11.58 -1.43 7.21
C LYS A 52 12.93 -0.71 7.15
N PHE A 53 13.58 -0.59 8.30
CA PHE A 53 14.99 -0.21 8.41
C PHE A 53 15.86 -1.46 8.25
N LEU A 54 16.74 -1.49 7.25
CA LEU A 54 17.65 -2.62 6.95
C LEU A 54 16.95 -3.99 6.83
N GLY A 55 15.64 -4.00 6.56
CA GLY A 55 14.81 -5.21 6.53
C GLY A 55 14.08 -5.38 5.19
N ILE A 56 13.44 -6.53 5.03
CA ILE A 56 12.65 -6.86 3.85
C ILE A 56 11.18 -6.51 4.12
N PRO A 57 10.61 -5.50 3.44
CA PRO A 57 9.21 -5.16 3.55
C PRO A 57 8.36 -6.15 2.75
N ASN A 58 7.05 -6.19 3.04
CA ASN A 58 6.12 -7.08 2.38
C ASN A 58 4.92 -6.31 1.82
N ILE A 59 4.65 -6.47 0.52
CA ILE A 59 3.49 -5.88 -0.16
C ILE A 59 2.20 -6.28 0.56
N LYS A 60 2.09 -7.54 1.01
CA LYS A 60 0.91 -8.03 1.74
C LYS A 60 0.63 -7.19 2.97
N ASN A 61 1.65 -6.83 3.74
CA ASN A 61 1.47 -6.03 4.94
C ASN A 61 1.01 -4.61 4.61
N ALA A 62 1.57 -3.98 3.56
CA ALA A 62 1.14 -2.65 3.12
C ALA A 62 -0.35 -2.65 2.70
N VAL A 63 -0.77 -3.66 1.93
CA VAL A 63 -2.16 -3.82 1.50
C VAL A 63 -3.06 -4.16 2.69
N ASP A 64 -2.66 -5.08 3.58
CA ASP A 64 -3.41 -5.44 4.78
C ASP A 64 -3.61 -4.21 5.68
N ASN A 65 -2.56 -3.41 5.91
CA ASN A 65 -2.61 -2.19 6.71
C ASN A 65 -3.55 -1.13 6.12
N ALA A 66 -3.70 -1.09 4.79
CA ALA A 66 -4.67 -0.24 4.11
C ALA A 66 -6.10 -0.78 4.27
N ILE A 67 -6.32 -2.07 4.02
CA ILE A 67 -7.64 -2.71 4.13
C ILE A 67 -8.14 -2.67 5.57
N GLN A 68 -7.29 -2.90 6.57
CA GLN A 68 -7.67 -2.96 7.98
C GLN A 68 -8.10 -1.62 8.59
N LYS A 69 -8.03 -0.51 7.84
CA LYS A 69 -8.59 0.78 8.26
C LYS A 69 -10.11 0.71 8.51
N ASP A 70 -10.79 -0.24 7.87
CA ASP A 70 -12.19 -0.56 8.16
C ASP A 70 -12.33 -2.08 8.36
N LYS A 71 -12.92 -2.49 9.48
CA LYS A 71 -13.16 -3.91 9.80
C LYS A 71 -14.01 -4.62 8.73
N CYS A 72 -14.86 -3.86 8.03
CA CYS A 72 -15.75 -4.35 7.01
C CYS A 72 -15.12 -4.34 5.61
N ALA A 73 -13.89 -3.84 5.49
CA ALA A 73 -13.19 -3.84 4.23
C ALA A 73 -12.54 -5.19 3.93
N VAL A 74 -12.71 -5.57 2.68
CA VAL A 74 -12.26 -6.84 2.12
C VAL A 74 -11.29 -6.65 0.96
N GLY A 75 -11.07 -5.41 0.52
CA GLY A 75 -10.17 -5.07 -0.56
C GLY A 75 -10.07 -3.57 -0.78
N LEU A 76 -9.31 -3.19 -1.80
CA LEU A 76 -9.16 -1.84 -2.31
C LEU A 76 -9.60 -1.80 -3.77
N SER A 77 -10.18 -0.68 -4.17
CA SER A 77 -10.49 -0.33 -5.55
C SER A 77 -9.71 0.92 -5.94
N ASP A 78 -9.41 1.09 -7.22
CA ASP A 78 -8.54 2.19 -7.70
C ASP A 78 -7.23 2.26 -6.88
N ALA A 79 -6.61 1.10 -6.74
CA ALA A 79 -5.48 0.88 -5.85
C ALA A 79 -4.16 1.20 -6.55
N VAL A 80 -3.27 1.91 -5.88
CA VAL A 80 -1.95 2.29 -6.36
C VAL A 80 -0.91 1.66 -5.45
N LEU A 81 -0.01 0.86 -6.02
CA LEU A 81 1.10 0.27 -5.29
C LEU A 81 2.40 0.98 -5.68
N THR A 82 3.13 1.46 -4.68
CA THR A 82 4.37 2.21 -4.85
C THR A 82 5.46 1.58 -3.99
N ILE A 83 6.65 1.41 -4.54
CA ILE A 83 7.86 1.10 -3.77
C ILE A 83 8.57 2.41 -3.42
N LYS A 84 8.94 2.55 -2.15
CA LYS A 84 9.77 3.65 -1.65
C LYS A 84 11.08 3.05 -1.14
N SER A 85 12.19 3.57 -1.63
CA SER A 85 13.54 3.19 -1.20
C SER A 85 14.32 4.45 -0.87
N PHE A 86 14.80 4.52 0.36
CA PHE A 86 15.63 5.57 0.91
C PHE A 86 16.89 4.91 1.48
N PRO A 87 17.93 5.69 1.81
CA PRO A 87 19.10 5.14 2.49
C PRO A 87 18.67 4.42 3.78
N PHE A 88 19.01 3.14 3.88
CA PHE A 88 18.68 2.23 4.97
C PHE A 88 17.19 1.92 5.20
N TYR A 89 16.26 2.55 4.47
CA TYR A 89 14.82 2.31 4.59
C TYR A 89 14.23 1.91 3.26
N GLN A 90 13.45 0.83 3.23
CA GLN A 90 12.68 0.48 2.05
C GLN A 90 11.31 -0.04 2.44
N GLY A 91 10.33 0.12 1.55
CA GLY A 91 8.98 -0.31 1.82
C GLY A 91 8.03 -0.18 0.67
N TYR A 92 6.83 -0.70 0.92
CA TYR A 92 5.71 -0.61 0.00
C TYR A 92 4.64 0.29 0.59
N VAL A 93 4.03 1.08 -0.27
CA VAL A 93 2.92 1.97 0.04
C VAL A 93 1.78 1.62 -0.90
N THR A 94 0.64 1.27 -0.31
CA THR A 94 -0.59 0.98 -1.03
C THR A 94 -1.62 2.03 -0.70
N GLU A 95 -2.22 2.61 -1.72
CA GLU A 95 -3.33 3.54 -1.59
C GLU A 95 -4.54 3.03 -2.37
N GLY A 96 -5.75 3.36 -1.96
CA GLY A 96 -6.96 3.01 -2.71
C GLY A 96 -8.24 3.26 -1.93
N ASN A 97 -9.38 3.08 -2.58
CA ASN A 97 -10.69 3.22 -1.96
C ASN A 97 -11.14 1.88 -1.38
N LEU A 98 -11.68 1.88 -0.17
CA LEU A 98 -12.10 0.63 0.49
C LEU A 98 -13.26 -0.05 -0.24
N ILE A 99 -13.12 -1.35 -0.49
CA ILE A 99 -14.22 -2.24 -0.88
C ILE A 99 -14.76 -2.87 0.40
N ILE A 100 -15.99 -2.53 0.75
CA ILE A 100 -16.70 -3.01 1.93
C ILE A 100 -17.58 -4.19 1.56
N ASP A 101 -17.55 -5.26 2.36
CA ASP A 101 -18.51 -6.36 2.26
C ASP A 101 -19.58 -6.23 3.35
N ARG A 102 -20.80 -5.87 2.93
CA ARG A 102 -21.96 -5.77 3.84
C ARG A 102 -22.51 -7.13 4.27
N GLY A 103 -22.04 -8.23 3.67
CA GLY A 103 -22.37 -9.59 4.09
C GLY A 103 -21.63 -10.02 5.36
N LEU A 104 -20.58 -9.30 5.76
CA LEU A 104 -19.83 -9.61 6.98
C LEU A 104 -20.65 -9.28 8.25
N PRO A 105 -20.54 -10.10 9.30
CA PRO A 105 -21.27 -9.89 10.54
C PRO A 105 -20.89 -8.54 11.18
N GLY A 106 -21.90 -7.68 11.40
CA GLY A 106 -21.71 -6.36 11.99
C GLY A 106 -21.22 -5.28 11.02
N CYS A 107 -21.39 -5.51 9.72
CA CYS A 107 -21.12 -4.57 8.62
C CYS A 107 -22.43 -4.20 7.90
N ARG A 108 -22.66 -2.91 7.66
CA ARG A 108 -23.86 -2.38 6.97
C ARG A 108 -23.45 -1.31 5.97
#